data_AF-A0A420ZCI7-F1
#
_entry.id   AF-A0A420ZCI7-F1
#
_cell.length_a   1.000
_cell.length_b   1.000
_cell.length_c   1.000
_cell.angle_alpha   90.00
_cell.angle_beta   90.00
_cell.angle_gamma   90.00
#
_symmetry.space_group_name_H-M   'P 1'
#
loop_
_entity.id
_entity.type
_entity.pdbx_description
1 polymer ?
#
loop_
_entity_poly.entity_id
_entity_poly.type
_entity_poly.pdbx_seq_one_letter_code
_entity_poly.pdbx_strand_id
1 'polypeptide(L)'
;MGAKIPQNVTKEDKLVGPLTLKQFLYVLAGSFLIFVVYQFYAQENLAIQLYFAEFILIALLIAIATILMAFIQINGRPFEVFLLNVLKYFMVPRQRSWHKEPRKHVAAIKVRAKDIKDTKSEIKERKSGREFKTQIEKLASILDTGGTINPEDYDAITTQISSVEKPKTGKGVETPTDVEDILEDAD
;
A
#
# COMPACT_ATOMS: atom_id res chain seq x y z
N MET A 1 29.20 -8.06 29.03
CA MET A 1 27.75 -7.85 29.25
C MET A 1 27.14 -7.42 27.92
N GLY A 2 26.25 -8.23 27.34
CA GLY A 2 25.58 -7.88 26.09
C GLY A 2 24.65 -6.68 26.31
N ALA A 3 24.78 -5.64 25.51
CA ALA A 3 23.89 -4.49 25.56
C ALA A 3 22.44 -4.96 25.32
N LYS A 4 21.56 -4.68 26.28
CA LYS A 4 20.14 -5.04 26.19
C LYS A 4 19.49 -4.15 25.13
N ILE A 5 19.05 -4.77 24.04
CA ILE A 5 18.38 -4.08 22.95
C ILE A 5 17.07 -3.50 23.51
N PRO A 6 16.80 -2.19 23.34
CA PRO A 6 15.54 -1.60 23.78
C PRO A 6 14.39 -2.14 22.92
N GLN A 7 13.56 -3.01 23.52
CA GLN A 7 12.43 -3.69 22.84
C GLN A 7 11.08 -2.95 22.97
N ASN A 8 11.05 -1.76 23.58
CA ASN A 8 9.79 -1.06 23.90
C ASN A 8 9.39 0.07 22.94
N VAL A 9 9.99 0.17 21.74
CA VAL A 9 9.67 1.27 20.80
C VAL A 9 8.23 1.23 20.26
N THR A 10 7.57 0.08 20.31
CA THR A 10 6.23 -0.12 19.69
C THR A 10 5.07 -0.03 20.69
N LYS A 11 5.34 0.01 22.00
CA LYS A 11 4.25 0.09 23.00
C LYS A 11 3.84 1.56 23.16
N GLU A 12 2.54 1.82 23.06
CA GLU A 12 2.01 3.16 23.35
C GLU A 12 2.27 3.51 24.82
N ASP A 13 2.70 4.75 25.06
CA ASP A 13 2.90 5.26 26.41
C ASP A 13 1.56 5.31 27.16
N LYS A 14 1.59 4.78 28.38
CA LYS A 14 0.46 4.82 29.30
C LYS A 14 0.52 6.11 30.09
N LEU A 15 -0.51 6.95 29.95
CA LEU A 15 -0.53 8.28 30.58
C LEU A 15 -1.25 8.25 31.93
N VAL A 16 -2.41 7.57 32.00
CA VAL A 16 -3.26 7.54 33.20
C VAL A 16 -3.44 6.09 33.64
N GLY A 17 -2.59 5.66 34.57
CA GLY A 17 -2.58 4.29 35.08
C GLY A 17 -2.37 3.24 33.97
N PRO A 18 -3.34 2.34 33.71
CA PRO A 18 -3.21 1.34 32.64
C PRO A 18 -3.59 1.85 31.24
N LEU A 19 -4.19 3.04 31.12
CA LEU A 19 -4.75 3.57 29.87
C LEU A 19 -3.71 4.32 29.02
N THR A 20 -3.73 4.06 27.72
CA THR A 20 -3.00 4.89 26.74
C THR A 20 -3.73 6.22 26.53
N LEU A 21 -3.04 7.24 25.99
CA LEU A 21 -3.63 8.55 25.73
C LEU A 21 -4.90 8.46 24.86
N LYS A 22 -4.88 7.58 23.85
CA LYS A 22 -6.03 7.37 22.96
C LYS A 22 -7.21 6.76 23.72
N GLN A 23 -6.94 5.73 24.52
CA GLN A 23 -7.95 5.06 25.36
C GLN A 23 -8.61 6.03 26.33
N PHE A 24 -7.81 6.88 26.97
CA PHE A 24 -8.32 7.94 27.83
C PHE A 24 -9.25 8.89 27.07
N LEU A 25 -8.87 9.31 25.86
CA LEU A 25 -9.68 10.23 25.05
C LEU A 25 -11.03 9.61 24.63
N TYR A 26 -11.08 8.30 24.31
CA TYR A 26 -12.36 7.62 24.03
C TYR A 26 -13.27 7.59 25.26
N VAL A 27 -12.72 7.22 26.42
CA VAL A 27 -13.51 7.18 27.67
C VAL A 27 -14.01 8.58 28.03
N LEU A 28 -13.19 9.61 27.84
CA LEU A 28 -13.59 10.99 28.05
C LEU A 28 -14.70 11.42 27.09
N ALA A 29 -14.59 11.09 25.80
CA ALA A 29 -15.62 11.39 24.81
C ALA A 29 -16.94 10.63 25.07
N GLY A 30 -16.87 9.35 25.43
CA GLY A 30 -18.04 8.53 25.77
C GLY A 30 -18.73 9.00 27.05
N SER A 31 -17.94 9.33 28.09
CA SER A 31 -18.46 9.92 29.34
C SER A 31 -19.11 11.28 29.08
N PHE A 32 -18.49 12.12 28.25
CA PHE A 32 -19.06 13.40 27.84
C PHE A 32 -20.39 13.22 27.08
N LEU A 33 -20.47 12.25 26.17
CA LEU A 33 -21.72 11.92 25.48
C LEU A 33 -22.82 11.47 26.46
N ILE A 34 -22.49 10.59 27.41
CA ILE A 34 -23.44 10.16 28.45
C ILE A 34 -23.89 11.35 29.31
N PHE A 35 -22.99 12.28 29.63
CA PHE A 35 -23.32 13.49 30.38
C PHE A 35 -24.24 14.42 29.59
N VAL A 36 -24.00 14.59 28.29
CA VAL A 36 -24.89 15.37 27.41
C VAL A 36 -26.28 14.73 27.35
N VAL A 37 -26.35 13.40 27.18
CA VAL A 37 -27.61 12.66 27.24
C VAL A 37 -28.28 12.86 28.61
N TYR A 38 -27.55 12.73 29.71
CA TYR A 38 -28.08 12.98 31.06
C TYR A 38 -28.66 14.39 31.19
N GLN A 39 -27.97 15.41 30.66
CA GLN A 39 -28.46 16.80 30.70
C GLN A 39 -29.78 16.97 29.94
N PHE A 40 -29.98 16.26 28.82
CA PHE A 40 -31.26 16.28 28.10
C PHE A 40 -32.40 15.66 28.90
N TYR A 41 -32.14 14.62 29.69
CA TYR A 41 -33.15 13.96 30.53
C TYR A 41 -33.38 14.70 31.86
N ALA A 42 -32.36 15.38 32.40
CA ALA A 42 -32.45 16.13 33.65
C ALA A 42 -33.17 17.48 33.50
N GLN A 43 -33.25 18.03 32.28
CA GLN A 43 -34.02 19.23 31.97
C GLN A 43 -35.51 18.88 31.90
N GLU A 44 -36.19 18.87 33.06
CA GLU A 44 -37.63 18.57 33.22
C GLU A 44 -38.57 19.36 32.28
N ASN A 45 -38.11 20.47 31.69
CA ASN A 45 -38.96 21.43 30.96
C ASN A 45 -39.14 21.15 29.45
N LEU A 46 -38.48 20.16 28.86
CA LEU A 46 -38.67 19.82 27.44
C LEU A 46 -39.30 18.44 27.26
N ALA A 47 -40.52 18.29 27.81
CA ALA A 47 -41.60 17.47 27.27
C ALA A 47 -41.34 15.98 26.97
N ILE A 48 -40.45 15.30 27.69
CA ILE A 48 -40.41 13.85 27.62
C ILE A 48 -40.31 13.27 29.03
N GLN A 49 -41.42 12.71 29.48
CA GLN A 49 -41.47 11.72 30.55
C GLN A 49 -40.77 10.43 30.08
N LEU A 50 -39.52 10.51 29.59
CA LEU A 50 -38.74 9.30 29.36
C LEU A 50 -38.43 8.73 30.73
N TYR A 51 -38.79 7.47 30.92
CA TYR A 51 -38.55 6.77 32.16
C TYR A 51 -37.04 6.67 32.39
N PHE A 52 -36.59 6.79 33.64
CA PHE A 52 -35.18 6.61 34.03
C PHE A 52 -34.54 5.32 33.45
N ALA A 53 -35.37 4.31 33.16
CA ALA A 53 -34.98 3.09 32.47
C ALA A 53 -34.48 3.29 31.03
N GLU A 54 -35.09 4.18 30.24
CA GLU A 54 -34.67 4.47 28.86
C GLU A 54 -33.31 5.17 28.83
N PHE A 55 -33.10 6.11 29.76
CA PHE A 55 -31.79 6.73 29.96
C PHE A 55 -30.71 5.68 30.26
N ILE A 56 -30.97 4.77 31.21
CA ILE A 56 -30.03 3.70 31.55
C ILE A 56 -29.71 2.84 30.33
N LEU A 57 -30.72 2.47 29.53
CA LEU A 57 -30.51 1.63 28.35
C LEU A 57 -29.61 2.32 27.32
N ILE A 58 -29.87 3.59 27.03
CA ILE A 58 -29.06 4.38 26.09
C ILE A 58 -27.65 4.61 26.64
N ALA A 59 -27.52 4.99 27.90
CA ALA A 59 -26.23 5.19 28.56
C ALA A 59 -25.40 3.90 28.58
N LEU A 60 -26.04 2.75 28.83
CA LEU A 60 -25.41 1.44 28.79
C LEU A 60 -24.91 1.12 27.38
N LEU A 61 -25.72 1.38 26.35
CA LEU A 61 -25.34 1.13 24.96
C LEU A 61 -24.13 1.99 24.55
N ILE A 62 -24.12 3.27 24.93
CA ILE A 62 -22.99 4.18 24.70
C ILE A 62 -21.75 3.72 25.49
N ALA A 63 -21.91 3.32 26.75
CA ALA A 63 -20.82 2.83 27.58
C ALA A 63 -20.18 1.57 26.98
N ILE A 64 -20.99 0.60 26.57
CA ILE A 64 -20.53 -0.62 25.90
C ILE A 64 -19.78 -0.26 24.62
N ALA A 65 -20.35 0.59 23.76
CA ALA A 65 -19.70 1.03 22.53
C ALA A 65 -18.34 1.71 22.79
N THR A 66 -18.25 2.54 23.83
CA THR A 66 -17.03 3.23 24.23
C THR A 66 -15.96 2.25 24.70
N ILE A 67 -16.33 1.27 25.53
CA ILE A 67 -15.41 0.24 26.04
C ILE A 67 -14.90 -0.64 24.88
N LEU A 68 -15.79 -1.06 23.98
CA LEU A 68 -15.42 -1.82 22.79
C LEU A 68 -14.39 -1.04 21.96
N MET A 69 -14.63 0.26 21.72
CA MET A 69 -13.72 1.08 20.93
C MET A 69 -12.36 1.33 21.61
N ALA A 70 -12.34 1.49 22.94
CA ALA A 70 -11.12 1.80 23.68
C ALA A 70 -10.22 0.57 23.90
N PHE A 71 -10.78 -0.60 24.23
CA PHE A 71 -10.00 -1.75 24.69
C PHE A 71 -9.82 -2.85 23.66
N ILE A 72 -10.69 -2.94 22.65
CA ILE A 72 -10.58 -3.99 21.65
C ILE A 72 -9.54 -3.62 20.60
N GLN A 73 -8.67 -4.57 20.32
CA GLN A 73 -7.74 -4.52 19.20
C GLN A 73 -7.99 -5.75 18.33
N ILE A 74 -8.22 -5.53 17.04
CA ILE A 74 -8.45 -6.61 16.07
C ILE A 74 -7.19 -6.70 15.21
N ASN A 75 -6.54 -7.86 15.20
CA ASN A 75 -5.31 -8.11 14.43
C ASN A 75 -4.20 -7.08 14.72
N GLY A 76 -4.04 -6.67 15.98
CA GLY A 76 -3.04 -5.69 16.41
C GLY A 76 -3.32 -4.25 15.94
N ARG A 77 -4.53 -3.97 15.42
CA ARG A 77 -4.97 -2.62 15.05
C ARG A 77 -6.04 -2.13 16.03
N PRO A 78 -6.07 -0.82 16.34
CA PRO A 78 -7.13 -0.25 17.16
C PRO A 78 -8.49 -0.40 16.45
N PHE A 79 -9.55 -0.64 17.24
CA PHE A 79 -10.89 -0.93 16.74
C PHE A 79 -11.44 0.15 15.80
N GLU A 80 -11.11 1.42 16.04
CA GLU A 80 -11.44 2.55 15.16
C GLU A 80 -10.98 2.35 13.71
N VAL A 81 -9.72 1.95 13.50
CA VAL A 81 -9.16 1.72 12.16
C VAL A 81 -9.83 0.50 11.51
N PHE A 82 -10.12 -0.53 12.31
CA PHE A 82 -10.87 -1.67 11.84
C PHE A 82 -12.27 -1.26 11.36
N LEU A 83 -13.01 -0.48 12.15
CA LEU A 83 -14.36 -0.03 11.82
C LEU A 83 -14.38 0.84 10.55
N LEU A 84 -13.43 1.75 10.41
CA LEU A 84 -13.26 2.56 9.20
C LEU A 84 -12.97 1.70 7.96
N ASN A 85 -12.16 0.64 8.12
CA ASN A 85 -11.87 -0.28 7.02
C ASN A 85 -13.09 -1.13 6.64
N VAL A 86 -13.89 -1.55 7.61
CA VAL A 86 -15.15 -2.25 7.37
C VAL A 86 -16.13 -1.34 6.61
N LEU A 87 -16.29 -0.10 7.06
CA LEU A 87 -17.16 0.87 6.37
C LEU A 87 -16.67 1.13 4.93
N LYS A 88 -15.37 1.33 4.76
CA LYS A 88 -14.73 1.49 3.45
C LYS A 88 -14.94 0.27 2.56
N TYR A 89 -14.88 -0.94 3.12
CA TYR A 89 -15.09 -2.17 2.38
C TYR A 89 -16.50 -2.27 1.79
N PHE A 90 -17.52 -1.77 2.50
CA PHE A 90 -18.89 -1.71 1.96
C PHE A 90 -19.09 -0.60 0.94
N MET A 91 -18.40 0.53 1.08
CA MET A 91 -18.52 1.67 0.16
C MET A 91 -17.73 1.49 -1.13
N VAL A 92 -16.61 0.76 -1.11
CA VAL A 92 -15.74 0.60 -2.27
C VAL A 92 -16.26 -0.51 -3.19
N PRO A 93 -16.38 -0.26 -4.51
CA PRO A 93 -16.78 -1.30 -5.46
C PRO A 93 -15.78 -2.46 -5.44
N ARG A 94 -16.30 -3.69 -5.32
CA ARG A 94 -15.48 -4.91 -5.24
C ARG A 94 -14.80 -5.28 -6.56
N GLN A 95 -15.33 -4.78 -7.66
CA GLN A 95 -14.76 -5.02 -8.98
C GLN A 95 -13.60 -4.04 -9.21
N ARG A 96 -12.38 -4.55 -9.05
CA ARG A 96 -11.18 -3.88 -9.56
C ARG A 96 -10.95 -4.33 -10.99
N SER A 97 -11.36 -3.53 -11.96
CA SER A 97 -10.91 -3.68 -13.34
C SER A 97 -9.51 -3.11 -13.47
N TRP A 98 -8.58 -3.95 -13.95
CA TRP A 98 -7.24 -3.52 -14.28
C TRP A 98 -7.31 -2.55 -15.46
N HIS A 99 -7.03 -1.27 -15.20
CA HIS A 99 -6.85 -0.28 -16.24
C HIS A 99 -5.37 -0.02 -16.38
N LYS A 100 -4.85 -0.24 -17.59
CA LYS A 100 -3.49 0.15 -17.96
C LYS A 100 -3.48 1.67 -18.15
N GLU A 101 -3.64 2.41 -17.06
CA GLU A 101 -3.52 3.86 -17.12
C GLU A 101 -2.08 4.21 -17.52
N PRO A 102 -1.88 5.12 -18.51
CA PRO A 102 -0.57 5.72 -18.69
C PRO A 102 -0.24 6.40 -17.37
N ARG A 103 0.83 5.94 -16.70
CA ARG A 103 1.21 6.37 -15.36
C ARG A 103 1.06 7.90 -15.26
N LYS A 104 -0.02 8.38 -14.66
CA LYS A 104 -0.07 9.77 -14.23
C LYS A 104 1.03 9.86 -13.21
N HIS A 105 2.12 10.56 -13.58
CA HIS A 105 3.25 10.81 -12.72
C HIS A 105 2.69 11.17 -11.35
N VAL A 106 2.88 10.25 -10.40
CA VAL A 106 2.49 10.44 -9.01
C VAL A 106 3.14 11.77 -8.64
N ALA A 107 2.33 12.80 -8.45
CA ALA A 107 2.82 14.15 -8.18
C ALA A 107 3.87 14.00 -7.09
N ALA A 108 5.10 14.38 -7.45
CA ALA A 108 6.29 14.03 -6.71
C ALA A 108 6.02 14.21 -5.21
N ILE A 109 6.08 13.10 -4.47
CA ILE A 109 6.25 13.15 -3.02
C ILE A 109 7.38 14.17 -2.83
N LYS A 110 7.09 15.32 -2.19
CA LYS A 110 8.09 16.36 -1.92
C LYS A 110 9.12 15.78 -0.95
N VAL A 111 10.06 15.01 -1.49
CA VAL A 111 11.23 14.53 -0.76
C VAL A 111 12.04 15.76 -0.42
N ARG A 112 12.35 15.91 0.87
CA ARG A 112 13.11 17.04 1.39
C ARG A 112 14.48 16.98 0.73
N ALA A 113 15.00 18.12 0.24
CA ALA A 113 16.25 18.17 -0.52
C ALA A 113 17.49 17.61 0.24
N LYS A 114 17.38 17.36 1.55
CA LYS A 114 18.41 16.74 2.38
C LYS A 114 18.56 15.23 2.09
N ASP A 115 17.48 14.54 1.76
CA ASP A 115 17.46 13.07 1.51
C ASP A 115 18.06 12.71 0.13
N ILE A 116 18.17 13.70 -0.77
CA ILE A 116 18.66 13.53 -2.15
C ILE A 116 20.19 13.40 -2.21
N LYS A 117 20.91 14.01 -1.24
CA LYS A 117 22.38 13.97 -1.22
C LYS A 117 22.90 12.58 -0.85
N ASP A 118 22.28 11.93 0.12
CA ASP A 118 22.67 10.60 0.60
C ASP A 118 22.33 9.50 -0.42
N THR A 119 21.21 9.65 -1.12
CA THR A 119 20.76 8.73 -2.18
C THR A 119 21.67 8.79 -3.42
N LYS A 120 22.27 9.95 -3.75
CA LYS A 120 23.12 10.11 -4.94
C LYS A 120 24.48 9.41 -4.81
N SER A 121 24.99 9.25 -3.58
CA SER A 121 26.19 8.46 -3.28
C SER A 121 25.96 6.96 -3.48
N GLU A 122 24.83 6.41 -3.03
CA GLU A 122 24.49 4.99 -3.22
C GLU A 122 24.16 4.64 -4.68
N ILE A 123 23.51 5.53 -5.44
CA ILE A 123 23.17 5.27 -6.85
C ILE A 123 24.45 5.16 -7.72
N LYS A 124 25.56 5.80 -7.34
CA LYS A 124 26.82 5.70 -8.08
C LYS A 124 27.46 4.31 -7.95
N GLU A 125 27.35 3.66 -6.79
CA GLU A 125 27.87 2.29 -6.60
C GLU A 125 27.00 1.24 -7.32
N ARG A 126 25.70 1.48 -7.48
CA ARG A 126 24.81 0.58 -8.24
C ARG A 126 25.02 0.62 -9.76
N LYS A 127 25.91 1.47 -10.29
CA LYS A 127 26.23 1.55 -11.73
C LYS A 127 27.19 0.45 -12.19
N SER A 128 26.96 -0.81 -11.81
CA SER A 128 27.45 -1.95 -12.59
C SER A 128 26.59 -2.10 -13.85
N GLY A 129 26.64 -1.11 -14.75
CA GLY A 129 25.78 -1.03 -15.93
C GLY A 129 26.04 -2.12 -16.98
N ARG A 130 27.12 -2.91 -16.85
CA ARG A 130 27.37 -4.08 -17.69
C ARG A 130 26.56 -5.29 -17.23
N GLU A 131 26.57 -5.59 -15.93
CA GLU A 131 25.80 -6.70 -15.34
C GLU A 131 24.29 -6.53 -15.51
N PHE A 132 23.79 -5.29 -15.39
CA PHE A 132 22.37 -5.03 -15.62
C PHE A 132 21.97 -5.18 -17.09
N LYS A 133 22.85 -4.87 -18.05
CA LYS A 133 22.55 -5.05 -19.47
C LYS A 133 22.42 -6.53 -19.83
N THR A 134 23.34 -7.36 -19.34
CA THR A 134 23.31 -8.82 -19.57
C THR A 134 22.08 -9.47 -18.92
N GLN A 135 21.69 -9.02 -17.72
CA GLN A 135 20.47 -9.53 -17.06
C GLN A 135 19.18 -9.13 -17.79
N ILE A 136 19.10 -7.91 -18.33
CA ILE A 136 17.94 -7.47 -19.11
C ILE A 136 17.85 -8.21 -20.45
N GLU A 137 18.99 -8.47 -21.10
CA GLU A 137 19.04 -9.27 -22.33
C GLU A 137 18.66 -10.74 -22.08
N LYS A 138 19.03 -11.29 -20.92
CA LYS A 138 18.57 -12.61 -20.45
C LYS A 138 17.05 -12.64 -20.20
N LEU A 139 16.50 -11.60 -19.57
CA LEU A 139 15.06 -11.50 -19.34
C LEU A 139 14.26 -11.29 -20.63
N ALA A 140 14.79 -10.53 -21.59
CA ALA A 140 14.17 -10.31 -22.89
C ALA A 140 14.12 -11.60 -23.71
N SER A 141 15.21 -12.36 -23.74
CA SER A 141 15.26 -13.66 -24.43
C SER A 141 14.34 -14.71 -23.79
N ILE A 142 14.21 -14.75 -22.45
CA ILE A 142 13.22 -15.61 -21.77
C ILE A 142 11.78 -15.26 -22.19
N LEU A 143 11.48 -13.97 -22.34
CA LEU A 143 10.17 -13.48 -22.75
C LEU A 143 9.88 -13.82 -24.22
N ASP A 144 10.84 -13.57 -25.11
CA ASP A 144 10.72 -13.85 -26.55
C ASP A 144 10.60 -15.36 -26.84
N THR A 145 11.10 -16.22 -25.95
CA THR A 145 10.97 -17.69 -26.06
C THR A 145 9.83 -18.28 -25.24
N GLY A 146 8.95 -17.44 -24.68
CA GLY A 146 7.75 -17.88 -23.98
C GLY A 146 8.02 -18.77 -22.76
N GLY A 147 9.22 -18.70 -22.16
CA GLY A 147 9.59 -19.50 -21.00
C GLY A 147 10.03 -20.94 -21.27
N THR A 148 10.41 -21.28 -22.51
CA THR A 148 10.79 -22.66 -22.89
C THR A 148 12.29 -22.98 -22.77
N ILE A 149 13.17 -21.99 -22.52
CA ILE A 149 14.63 -22.20 -22.40
C ILE A 149 15.15 -22.12 -20.96
N ASN A 150 15.97 -23.10 -20.58
CA ASN A 150 16.54 -23.26 -19.24
C ASN A 150 17.71 -22.27 -18.98
N PRO A 151 17.88 -21.76 -17.75
CA PRO A 151 18.86 -20.71 -17.42
C PRO A 151 20.33 -21.04 -17.69
N GLU A 152 20.66 -22.32 -17.86
CA GLU A 152 22.02 -22.85 -18.06
C GLU A 152 22.45 -22.82 -19.54
N ASP A 153 21.51 -22.81 -20.49
CA ASP A 153 21.81 -22.82 -21.92
C ASP A 153 22.17 -21.41 -22.47
N TYR A 154 21.96 -20.36 -21.68
CA TYR A 154 22.19 -18.96 -22.08
C TYR A 154 23.67 -18.59 -22.24
N ASP A 155 24.54 -19.14 -21.39
CA ASP A 155 25.97 -18.81 -21.39
C ASP A 155 26.69 -19.43 -22.60
N ALA A 156 26.19 -20.57 -23.09
CA ALA A 156 26.72 -21.24 -24.29
C ALA A 156 26.35 -20.48 -25.58
N ILE A 157 25.13 -19.93 -25.66
CA ILE A 157 24.62 -19.21 -26.85
C ILE A 157 25.27 -17.82 -26.97
N THR A 158 25.39 -17.09 -25.86
CA THR A 158 25.94 -15.73 -25.86
C THR A 158 27.44 -15.67 -26.15
N THR A 159 28.19 -16.72 -25.78
CA THR A 159 29.63 -16.84 -26.09
C THR A 159 29.88 -16.95 -27.59
N GLN A 160 29.01 -17.65 -28.34
CA GLN A 160 29.17 -17.81 -29.79
C GLN A 160 28.77 -16.54 -30.57
N ILE A 161 27.76 -15.81 -30.11
CA ILE A 161 27.26 -14.58 -30.77
C ILE A 161 28.28 -13.44 -30.65
N SER A 162 29.03 -13.36 -29.55
CA SER A 162 30.08 -12.35 -29.34
C SER A 162 31.32 -12.55 -30.23
N SER A 163 31.58 -13.78 -30.69
CA SER A 163 32.71 -14.11 -31.58
C SER A 163 32.43 -13.85 -33.07
N VAL A 164 31.20 -13.52 -33.45
CA VAL A 164 30.88 -13.13 -34.83
C VAL A 164 31.10 -11.62 -34.97
N GLU A 165 32.17 -11.25 -35.67
CA GLU A 165 32.54 -9.86 -35.98
C GLU A 165 31.35 -9.12 -36.61
N LYS A 166 30.97 -7.98 -36.02
CA LYS A 166 29.86 -7.16 -36.53
C LYS A 166 30.17 -6.66 -37.95
N PRO A 167 29.25 -6.81 -38.92
CA PRO A 167 29.48 -6.30 -40.26
C PRO A 167 29.53 -4.76 -40.24
N LYS A 168 30.54 -4.22 -40.93
CA LYS A 168 30.76 -2.78 -41.08
C LYS A 168 29.55 -2.13 -41.75
N THR A 169 29.02 -1.10 -41.10
CA THR A 169 27.95 -0.24 -41.64
C THR A 169 28.40 0.38 -42.96
N GLY A 170 27.73 0.02 -44.05
CA GLY A 170 27.97 0.54 -45.39
C GLY A 170 26.67 0.74 -46.14
N LYS A 171 26.37 2.01 -46.44
CA LYS A 171 25.51 2.64 -47.47
C LYS A 171 24.23 1.91 -47.95
N GLY A 172 23.17 2.71 -48.05
CA GLY A 172 21.79 2.27 -48.16
C GLY A 172 21.39 1.62 -49.48
N VAL A 173 20.19 1.04 -49.44
CA VAL A 173 19.32 0.79 -50.59
C VAL A 173 17.89 0.95 -50.10
N GLU A 174 17.14 1.74 -50.84
CA GLU A 174 15.73 2.07 -50.65
C GLU A 174 14.83 0.85 -50.93
N THR A 175 13.67 0.81 -50.29
CA THR A 175 12.54 -0.13 -50.46
C THR A 175 12.05 -0.20 -51.92
N PRO A 176 11.39 -1.29 -52.35
CA PRO A 176 9.91 -1.32 -52.30
C PRO A 176 9.27 -2.70 -51.97
N THR A 177 8.06 -2.65 -51.39
CA THR A 177 6.83 -3.47 -51.66
C THR A 177 7.02 -5.00 -51.88
N ASP A 178 6.37 -5.92 -51.15
CA ASP A 178 4.93 -6.19 -51.19
C ASP A 178 4.46 -6.88 -49.89
N VAL A 179 3.43 -6.33 -49.25
CA VAL A 179 2.73 -6.92 -48.09
C VAL A 179 1.25 -7.16 -48.40
N GLU A 180 0.86 -7.15 -49.68
CA GLU A 180 -0.54 -7.26 -50.11
C GLU A 180 -0.99 -8.70 -50.48
N ASP A 181 -0.09 -9.67 -50.58
CA ASP A 181 -0.42 -11.04 -51.04
C ASP A 181 -0.96 -12.01 -49.97
N ILE A 182 -1.27 -11.54 -48.75
CA ILE A 182 -1.78 -12.42 -47.67
C ILE A 182 -3.32 -12.33 -47.51
N LEU A 183 -4.02 -11.52 -48.33
CA LEU A 183 -5.47 -11.33 -48.20
C LEU A 183 -6.32 -11.79 -49.40
N GLU A 184 -5.75 -12.46 -50.40
CA GLU A 184 -6.52 -12.89 -51.59
C GLU A 184 -7.03 -14.34 -51.56
N ASP A 185 -6.65 -15.15 -50.57
CA ASP A 185 -7.07 -16.57 -50.46
C ASP A 185 -8.17 -16.83 -49.40
N ALA A 186 -8.91 -15.80 -49.00
CA ALA A 186 -10.04 -15.93 -48.09
C ALA A 186 -11.27 -15.20 -48.62
N ASP A 187 -11.85 -15.71 -49.72
CA ASP A 187 -13.30 -15.77 -49.98
C ASP A 187 -13.60 -16.66 -51.21
#